data_AF-A0A9D4NHP0-F1
#
_entry.id   AF-A0A9D4NHP0-F1
#
_cell.length_a   1.000
_cell.length_b   1.000
_cell.length_c   1.000
_cell.angle_alpha   90.00
_cell.angle_beta   90.00
_cell.angle_gamma   90.00
#
_symmetry.space_group_name_H-M   'P 1'
#
loop_
_entity.id
_entity.type
_entity.pdbx_description
1 polymer ?
#
loop_
_entity_poly.entity_id
_entity_poly.type
_entity_poly.pdbx_seq_one_letter_code
_entity_poly.pdbx_strand_id
1 'polypeptide(L)' 'MYVFDCRNAEEQSVARPDVQSGGVGRPKYLVSRDQLETLLEMNFSNKDIASMIGISVSSVKRRLQ' A
#
# COMPACT_ATOMS: atom_id res chain seq x y z
N MET A 1 9.43 -19.63 20.26
CA MET A 1 8.25 -20.06 19.47
C MET A 1 7.19 -18.99 19.67
N TYR A 2 7.09 -18.01 18.78
CA TYR A 2 6.08 -16.95 18.90
C TYR A 2 4.78 -17.46 18.29
N VAL A 3 3.78 -17.68 19.14
CA VAL A 3 2.40 -17.99 18.74
C VAL A 3 1.73 -16.66 18.39
N PHE A 4 1.32 -16.49 17.14
CA PHE A 4 0.50 -15.36 16.74
C PHE A 4 -0.96 -15.72 17.02
N ASP A 5 -1.49 -15.17 18.11
CA ASP A 5 -2.92 -15.22 18.42
C ASP A 5 -3.70 -14.43 17.35
N CYS A 6 -4.33 -15.15 16.42
CA CYS A 6 -5.26 -14.60 15.42
C CYS A 6 -6.63 -14.29 16.04
N ARG A 7 -6.67 -13.46 17.09
CA ARG A 7 -7.92 -12.89 17.62
C ARG A 7 -7.78 -11.38 17.77
N ASN A 8 -8.10 -10.65 16.71
CA ASN A 8 -9.25 -9.75 16.71
C ASN A 8 -9.44 -9.14 15.32
N ALA A 9 -10.72 -9.10 14.94
CA ALA A 9 -11.20 -8.52 13.71
C ALA A 9 -11.26 -7.00 13.85
N GLU A 10 -10.57 -6.29 12.97
CA GLU A 10 -11.00 -4.98 12.52
C GLU A 10 -11.12 -5.08 11.00
N GLU A 11 -12.34 -5.42 10.59
CA GLU A 11 -12.79 -5.39 9.21
C GLU A 11 -12.89 -3.92 8.78
N GLN A 12 -11.75 -3.25 8.64
CA GLN A 12 -11.70 -2.01 7.87
C GLN A 12 -12.03 -2.42 6.44
N SER A 13 -13.19 -1.98 5.94
CA SER A 13 -13.55 -2.11 4.54
C SER A 13 -12.51 -1.35 3.72
N VAL A 14 -11.41 -2.02 3.39
CA VAL A 14 -10.40 -1.52 2.47
C VAL A 14 -11.15 -1.45 1.15
N ALA A 15 -11.68 -0.28 0.81
CA ALA A 15 -12.30 -0.03 -0.47
C ALA A 15 -11.32 -0.59 -1.51
N ARG A 16 -11.71 -1.67 -2.18
CA ARG A 16 -10.90 -2.28 -3.24
C ARG A 16 -10.49 -1.10 -4.12
N PRO A 17 -9.19 -0.87 -4.37
CA PRO A 17 -8.77 0.28 -5.16
C PRO A 17 -9.59 0.19 -6.43
N ASP A 18 -10.46 1.20 -6.61
CA ASP A 18 -11.44 1.25 -7.67
C ASP A 18 -10.65 1.00 -8.95
N VAL A 19 -10.78 -0.21 -9.51
CA VAL A 19 -10.10 -0.55 -10.74
C VAL A 19 -10.86 0.25 -11.76
N GLN A 20 -10.46 1.52 -11.94
CA GLN A 20 -11.00 2.43 -12.94
C GLN A 20 -10.73 1.76 -14.28
N SER A 21 -11.70 0.94 -14.68
CA SER A 21 -11.66 0.23 -15.94
C SER A 21 -11.87 1.26 -17.04
N GLY A 22 -11.04 1.20 -18.09
CA GLY A 22 -11.43 1.76 -19.38
C GLY A 22 -10.67 2.97 -19.92
N GLY A 23 -9.40 3.20 -19.53
CA GLY A 23 -8.50 4.08 -20.28
C GLY A 23 -7.47 3.29 -21.09
N VAL A 24 -7.27 3.60 -22.38
CA VAL A 24 -6.19 3.03 -23.19
C VAL A 24 -4.84 3.41 -22.56
N GLY A 25 -4.12 2.43 -21.98
CA GLY A 25 -2.80 2.63 -21.37
C GLY A 25 -2.50 1.69 -20.20
N ARG A 26 -1.26 1.71 -19.69
CA ARG A 26 -0.85 0.95 -18.50
C ARG A 26 -1.71 1.40 -17.30
N PRO A 27 -2.38 0.48 -16.57
CA PRO A 27 -3.08 0.82 -15.34
C PRO A 27 -2.16 1.63 -14.43
N LYS A 28 -2.52 2.88 -14.14
CA LYS A 28 -1.80 3.68 -13.17
C LYS A 28 -2.04 3.01 -11.83
N TYR A 29 -1.02 2.42 -11.23
CA TYR A 29 -1.09 1.96 -9.84
C TYR A 29 -1.59 3.12 -8.99
N LEU A 30 -2.83 3.00 -8.51
CA LEU A 30 -3.60 3.98 -7.72
C LEU A 30 -3.08 4.03 -6.26
N VAL A 31 -1.77 4.12 -6.11
CA VAL A 31 -1.15 4.35 -4.80
C VAL A 31 -1.02 5.86 -4.67
N SER A 32 -1.89 6.46 -3.85
CA SER A 32 -1.81 7.89 -3.58
C SER A 32 -0.58 8.19 -2.71
N ARG A 33 -0.15 9.45 -2.73
CA ARG A 33 0.93 9.91 -1.84
C ARG A 33 0.51 9.82 -0.38
N ASP A 34 -0.71 10.24 -0.06
CA ASP A 34 -1.26 10.21 1.31
C ASP A 34 -1.21 8.80 1.89
N GLN A 35 -1.57 7.78 1.10
CA GLN A 35 -1.49 6.38 1.53
C GLN A 35 -0.07 5.95 1.89
N LEU A 36 0.94 6.43 1.16
CA LEU A 36 2.34 6.14 1.47
C LEU A 36 2.81 6.88 2.72
N GLU A 37 2.37 8.12 2.92
CA GLU A 37 2.68 8.91 4.12
C GLU A 37 2.07 8.28 5.37
N THR A 38 0.81 7.81 5.33
CA THR A 38 0.20 7.11 6.46
C THR A 38 0.97 5.83 6.82
N LEU A 39 1.46 5.08 5.83
CA LEU A 39 2.25 3.87 6.09
C LEU A 39 3.62 4.20 6.72
N LEU A 40 4.22 5.35 6.37
CA LEU A 40 5.43 5.83 7.03
C LEU A 40 5.16 6.25 8.48
N GLU A 41 4.03 6.93 8.74
CA GLU A 41 3.61 7.29 10.09
C GLU A 41 3.38 6.06 10.97
N MET A 42 2.90 4.96 10.37
CA MET A 42 2.80 3.64 11.02
C MET A 42 4.15 2.93 11.23
N ASN A 43 5.29 3.60 10.96
CA ASN A 43 6.66 3.07 11.06
C ASN A 43 7.01 1.94 10.07
N PHE A 44 6.28 1.78 8.96
CA PHE A 44 6.73 0.86 7.91
C PHE A 44 7.90 1.44 7.13
N SER A 45 8.91 0.63 6.84
CA SER A 45 10.02 1.09 6.01
C SER A 45 9.60 1.15 4.54
N ASN A 46 10.28 1.98 3.74
CA ASN A 46 10.09 2.02 2.28
C ASN A 46 10.21 0.64 1.61
N LYS A 47 10.98 -0.29 2.20
CA LYS A 47 11.11 -1.67 1.69
C LYS A 47 9.88 -2.51 2.01
N ASP A 48 9.34 -2.36 3.21
CA ASP A 48 8.15 -3.08 3.65
C ASP A 48 6.92 -2.60 2.86
N ILE A 49 6.78 -1.29 2.69
CA ILE A 49 5.72 -0.67 1.88
C ILE A 49 5.79 -1.17 0.42
N ALA A 50 6.99 -1.20 -0.16
CA ALA A 50 7.21 -1.71 -1.51
C ALA A 50 6.80 -3.18 -1.65
N SER A 51 7.19 -4.01 -0.68
CA SER A 51 6.84 -5.44 -0.63
C SER A 51 5.33 -5.65 -0.48
N MET A 52 4.69 -4.90 0.42
CA MET A 52 3.27 -5.03 0.77
C MET A 52 2.35 -4.60 -0.37
N ILE A 53 2.70 -3.54 -1.09
CA ILE A 53 1.91 -2.99 -2.20
C ILE A 53 2.29 -3.67 -3.54
N GLY A 54 3.46 -4.31 -3.62
CA GLY A 54 3.94 -4.95 -4.85
C GLY A 54 4.52 -3.96 -5.87
N ILE A 55 5.18 -2.90 -5.41
CA ILE A 55 5.83 -1.89 -6.26
C ILE A 55 7.32 -1.77 -5.91
N SER A 56 8.12 -1.18 -6.81
CA SER A 56 9.54 -0.97 -6.53
C SER A 56 9.74 0.09 -5.44
N VAL A 57 10.81 -0.06 -4.63
CA VAL A 57 11.23 0.96 -3.65
C VAL A 57 11.48 2.31 -4.33
N SER A 58 12.00 2.31 -5.55
CA SER A 58 12.16 3.53 -6.35
C SER A 58 10.83 4.21 -6.67
N SER A 59 9.77 3.43 -6.90
CA SER A 59 8.42 3.94 -7.14
C SER A 59 7.76 4.52 -5.89
N VAL A 60 8.14 4.03 -4.70
CA VAL A 60 7.74 4.59 -3.40
C VAL A 60 8.46 5.93 -3.20
N LYS A 61 9.80 5.94 -3.29
CA LYS A 61 10.61 7.16 -3.11
C LYS A 61 10.20 8.29 -4.04
N ARG A 62 9.96 8.01 -5.32
CA ARG A 62 9.56 9.01 -6.31
C ARG A 62 8.21 9.67 -5.98
N ARG A 63 7.32 9.00 -5.24
CA ARG A 63 6.01 9.54 -4.86
C ARG A 63 6.04 10.33 -3.55
N LEU A 64 7.09 10.14 -2.74
CA LEU A 64 7.33 10.85 -1.48
C LEU A 64 8.22 12.09 -1.66
N GLN A 65 8.94 12.17 -2.78
CA GLN A 65 9.66 13.36 -3.25
C GLN A 65 8.68 14.32 -3.91
#